data_AF-Q8MSW2-F1
#
_entry.id   AF-Q8MSW2-F1
#
_cell.length_a   1.000
_cell.length_b   1.000
_cell.length_c   1.000
_cell.angle_alpha   90.00
_cell.angle_beta   90.00
_cell.angle_gamma   90.00
#
_symmetry.space_group_name_H-M   'P 1'
#
loop_
_entity.id
_entity.type
_entity.pdbx_description
1 polymer ?
#
loop_
_entity_poly.entity_id
_entity_poly.type
_entity_poly.pdbx_seq_one_letter_code
_entity_poly.pdbx_strand_id
1 'polypeptide(L)'
;MFFQRAHHASLELFTKGLSIQDQYTEVLQEYLKDSHLLCVFVLLSHPAARGELRLKSTDPKVPPILTSNYLTESEDVATLMRGIRYIESLEQTKAFQDHLAEIARIPIKECDQIENYRSEEYWRCYAKYFTVTCYHQSGTVKMGPDYDNEACVSQRLKVHGLENLRVADASIMPAVVSANTNAATVMIGERAAHFIQEDYQGEAVGANGGLWVPHMHADEF
;
A
#
# COMPACT_ATOMS: atom_id res chain seq x y z
N MET A 1 12.61 7.94 2.65
CA MET A 1 12.44 9.41 2.57
C MET A 1 13.45 10.07 3.50
N PHE A 2 14.07 11.18 3.11
CA PHE A 2 15.11 11.86 3.91
C PHE A 2 14.65 13.26 4.30
N PHE A 3 14.84 13.63 5.57
CA PHE A 3 14.54 14.94 6.12
C PHE A 3 15.81 15.56 6.68
N GLN A 4 16.10 16.77 6.22
CA GLN A 4 17.30 17.49 6.63
C GLN A 4 17.10 18.13 8.01
N ARG A 5 18.13 18.06 8.87
CA ARG A 5 18.14 18.76 10.16
C ARG A 5 17.70 20.22 10.02
N ALA A 6 16.95 20.73 10.98
CA ALA A 6 16.34 22.05 11.05
C ALA A 6 15.29 22.37 9.96
N HIS A 7 14.95 21.45 9.05
CA HIS A 7 13.93 21.66 8.01
C HIS A 7 12.58 21.02 8.38
N HIS A 8 11.86 21.66 9.30
CA HIS A 8 10.67 21.10 9.97
C HIS A 8 9.43 20.93 9.07
N ALA A 9 9.24 21.81 8.09
CA ALA A 9 8.00 21.86 7.29
C ALA A 9 7.74 20.58 6.47
N SER A 10 8.80 20.00 5.89
CA SER A 10 8.67 18.77 5.09
C SER A 10 8.30 17.56 5.95
N LEU A 11 8.85 17.48 7.17
CA LEU A 11 8.52 16.41 8.11
C LEU A 11 7.06 16.55 8.57
N GLU A 12 6.61 17.76 8.89
CA GLU A 12 5.24 18.01 9.32
C GLU A 12 4.21 17.65 8.25
N LEU A 13 4.46 18.05 6.99
CA LEU A 13 3.58 17.68 5.88
C LEU A 13 3.52 16.16 5.70
N PHE A 14 4.65 15.48 5.82
CA PHE A 14 4.75 14.05 5.70
C PHE A 14 3.99 13.31 6.81
N THR A 15 4.22 13.68 8.08
CA THR A 15 3.56 13.01 9.21
C THR A 15 2.05 13.24 9.20
N LYS A 16 1.59 14.43 8.83
CA LYS A 16 0.16 14.73 8.60
C LYS A 16 -0.41 13.88 7.46
N GLY A 17 0.31 13.74 6.35
CA GLY A 17 -0.12 12.93 5.21
C GLY A 17 -0.32 11.47 5.56
N LEU A 18 0.45 10.93 6.50
CA LEU A 18 0.34 9.56 7.02
C LEU A 18 -0.60 9.41 8.22
N SER A 19 -1.25 10.50 8.66
CA SER A 19 -2.08 10.52 9.87
C SER A 19 -1.34 10.03 11.12
N ILE A 20 -0.05 10.33 11.23
CA ILE A 20 0.73 10.05 12.45
C ILE A 20 0.22 10.97 13.56
N GLN A 21 0.03 10.41 14.77
CA GLN A 21 -0.45 11.18 15.91
C GLN A 21 0.51 12.33 16.26
N ASP A 22 -0.05 13.48 16.64
CA ASP A 22 0.72 14.71 16.90
C ASP A 22 1.85 14.49 17.92
N GLN A 23 1.58 13.75 19.01
CA GLN A 23 2.59 13.42 20.02
C GLN A 23 3.83 12.70 19.48
N TYR A 24 3.68 11.87 18.44
CA TYR A 24 4.82 11.19 17.80
C TYR A 24 5.51 12.09 16.79
N THR A 25 4.75 12.96 16.13
CA THR A 25 5.30 14.01 15.26
C THR A 25 6.19 14.94 16.06
N GLU A 26 5.77 15.37 17.25
CA GLU A 26 6.56 16.25 18.13
C GLU A 26 7.93 15.64 18.49
N VAL A 27 7.96 14.34 18.80
CA VAL A 27 9.22 13.63 19.08
C VAL A 27 10.15 13.61 17.86
N LEU A 28 9.60 13.34 16.67
CA LEU A 28 10.38 13.39 15.43
C LEU A 28 10.87 14.81 15.12
N GLN A 29 10.07 15.84 15.41
CA GLN A 29 10.47 17.24 15.26
C GLN A 29 11.60 17.62 16.22
N GLU A 30 11.63 17.04 17.43
CA GLU A 30 12.73 17.21 18.38
C GLU A 30 14.04 16.64 17.82
N TYR A 31 14.01 15.38 17.34
CA TYR A 31 15.18 14.78 16.69
C TYR A 31 15.68 15.62 15.51
N LEU A 32 14.76 16.19 14.72
CA LEU A 32 15.13 16.97 13.54
C LEU A 32 15.88 18.27 13.88
N LYS A 33 15.89 18.73 15.14
CA LYS A 33 16.62 19.96 15.53
C LYS A 33 18.14 19.82 15.33
N ASP A 34 18.71 18.66 15.66
CA ASP A 34 20.15 18.42 15.59
C ASP A 34 20.54 17.25 14.68
N SER A 35 19.58 16.42 14.26
CA SER A 35 19.81 15.20 13.50
C SER A 35 19.11 15.21 12.14
N HIS A 36 19.69 14.51 11.16
CA HIS A 36 18.98 14.17 9.92
C HIS A 36 18.09 12.95 10.17
N LEU A 37 16.91 12.90 9.54
CA LEU A 37 16.03 11.74 9.64
C LEU A 37 15.95 11.01 8.31
N LEU A 38 16.23 9.70 8.33
CA LEU A 38 15.96 8.79 7.23
C LEU A 38 14.77 7.90 7.60
N CYS A 39 13.62 8.13 6.97
CA CYS A 39 12.46 7.27 7.10
C CYS A 39 12.55 6.11 6.11
N VAL A 40 12.54 4.88 6.62
CA VAL A 40 12.52 3.65 5.82
C VAL A 40 11.20 2.93 6.05
N PHE A 41 10.51 2.59 4.96
CA PHE A 41 9.28 1.82 5.02
C PHE A 41 9.56 0.34 4.80
N VAL A 42 8.95 -0.51 5.62
CA VAL A 42 8.89 -1.96 5.40
C VAL A 42 7.50 -2.28 4.86
N LEU A 43 7.42 -2.63 3.58
CA LEU A 43 6.15 -2.94 2.91
C LEU A 43 6.03 -4.46 2.67
N LEU A 44 4.89 -5.03 3.07
CA LEU A 44 4.52 -6.38 2.65
C LEU A 44 3.96 -6.31 1.23
N SER A 45 4.66 -6.90 0.27
CA SER A 45 4.25 -6.88 -1.15
C SER A 45 3.03 -7.76 -1.44
N HIS A 46 2.90 -8.86 -0.69
CA HIS A 46 1.78 -9.79 -0.81
C HIS A 46 1.29 -10.14 0.60
N PRO A 47 0.57 -9.25 1.28
CA PRO A 47 0.02 -9.57 2.59
C PRO A 47 -0.91 -10.79 2.46
N ALA A 48 -0.91 -11.66 3.47
CA ALA A 48 -1.86 -12.75 3.61
C ALA A 48 -3.21 -12.22 4.12
N ALA A 49 -3.20 -11.23 5.01
CA ALA A 49 -4.41 -10.61 5.55
C ALA A 49 -5.28 -10.02 4.44
N ARG A 50 -6.60 -10.16 4.59
CA ARG A 50 -7.61 -9.59 3.70
C ARG A 50 -8.59 -8.77 4.52
N GLY A 51 -8.86 -7.55 4.06
CA GLY A 51 -9.88 -6.68 4.63
C GLY A 51 -11.25 -6.84 3.94
N GLU A 52 -12.24 -6.11 4.43
CA GLU A 52 -13.58 -6.04 3.85
C GLU A 52 -14.05 -4.58 3.82
N LEU A 53 -14.77 -4.21 2.76
CA LEU A 53 -15.47 -2.93 2.64
C LEU A 53 -16.96 -3.21 2.46
N ARG A 54 -17.80 -2.69 3.37
CA ARG A 54 -19.25 -2.91 3.35
C ARG A 54 -20.01 -1.60 3.38
N LEU A 55 -21.11 -1.54 2.65
CA LEU A 55 -22.08 -0.47 2.81
C LEU A 55 -22.73 -0.58 4.20
N LYS A 56 -22.80 0.54 4.90
CA LYS A 56 -23.51 0.65 6.19
C LYS A 56 -24.99 0.99 6.00
N SER A 57 -25.32 1.65 4.90
CA SER A 57 -26.63 2.20 4.59
C SER A 57 -26.84 2.21 3.07
N THR A 58 -28.09 2.38 2.63
CA THR A 58 -28.43 2.68 1.24
C THR A 58 -28.22 4.15 0.88
N ASP A 59 -28.03 5.03 1.87
CA ASP A 59 -27.65 6.43 1.64
C ASP A 59 -26.15 6.51 1.27
N PRO A 60 -25.80 6.94 0.04
CA PRO A 60 -24.40 7.01 -0.41
C PRO A 60 -23.56 8.05 0.34
N LYS A 61 -24.17 8.94 1.14
CA LYS A 61 -23.44 9.91 1.98
C LYS A 61 -22.97 9.31 3.30
N VAL A 62 -23.48 8.15 3.69
CA VAL A 62 -23.04 7.47 4.91
C VAL A 62 -21.74 6.74 4.61
N PRO A 63 -20.64 7.01 5.35
CA PRO A 63 -19.37 6.31 5.14
C PRO A 63 -19.53 4.79 5.26
N PRO A 64 -18.87 4.02 4.39
CA PRO A 64 -18.88 2.56 4.48
C PRO A 64 -18.12 2.10 5.74
N ILE A 65 -18.31 0.83 6.09
CA ILE A 65 -17.50 0.15 7.10
C ILE A 65 -16.28 -0.43 6.39
N LEU A 66 -15.10 -0.01 6.81
CA LEU A 66 -13.82 -0.53 6.34
C LEU A 66 -13.14 -1.29 7.48
N THR A 67 -12.87 -2.57 7.24
CA THR A 67 -12.11 -3.43 8.14
C THR A 67 -10.82 -3.82 7.43
N SER A 68 -9.66 -3.32 7.87
CA SER A 68 -8.39 -3.56 7.17
C SER A 68 -7.76 -4.92 7.48
N ASN A 69 -8.01 -5.46 8.68
CA ASN A 69 -7.35 -6.67 9.20
C ASN A 69 -5.81 -6.60 9.18
N TYR A 70 -5.23 -5.40 9.29
CA TYR A 70 -3.79 -5.28 9.40
C TYR A 70 -3.26 -6.04 10.63
N LEU A 71 -2.16 -6.76 10.43
CA LEU A 71 -1.46 -7.55 11.46
C LEU A 71 -2.29 -8.68 12.09
N THR A 72 -3.42 -9.09 11.50
CA THR A 72 -4.19 -10.24 12.00
C THR A 72 -3.58 -11.58 11.61
N GLU A 73 -2.87 -11.64 10.48
CA GLU A 73 -2.22 -12.85 10.00
C GLU A 73 -0.81 -13.01 10.57
N SER A 74 -0.54 -14.18 11.15
CA SER A 74 0.75 -14.45 11.80
C SER A 74 1.93 -14.45 10.83
N GLU A 75 1.72 -14.85 9.57
CA GLU A 75 2.73 -14.83 8.51
C GLU A 75 3.14 -13.41 8.13
N ASP A 76 2.17 -12.50 8.03
CA ASP A 76 2.41 -11.08 7.75
C ASP A 76 3.25 -10.45 8.86
N VAL A 77 2.88 -10.71 10.12
CA VAL A 77 3.64 -10.20 11.26
C VAL A 77 5.06 -10.79 11.29
N ALA A 78 5.22 -12.09 11.05
CA ALA A 78 6.53 -12.72 11.01
C ALA A 78 7.41 -12.12 9.89
N THR A 79 6.82 -11.84 8.72
CA THR A 79 7.52 -11.20 7.60
C THR A 79 7.91 -9.76 7.91
N LEU A 80 7.02 -9.00 8.53
CA LEU A 80 7.30 -7.66 9.02
C LEU A 80 8.46 -7.65 10.02
N MET A 81 8.50 -8.60 10.96
CA MET A 81 9.60 -8.71 11.93
C MET A 81 10.94 -8.98 11.24
N ARG A 82 10.98 -9.85 10.21
CA ARG A 82 12.21 -10.04 9.41
C ARG A 82 12.65 -8.75 8.73
N GLY A 83 11.70 -7.96 8.21
CA GLY A 83 11.98 -6.65 7.63
C GLY A 83 12.56 -5.66 8.65
N ILE A 84 12.01 -5.60 9.87
CA ILE A 84 12.56 -4.76 10.96
C ILE A 84 13.99 -5.18 11.31
N ARG A 85 14.26 -6.49 11.44
CA ARG A 85 15.61 -7.01 11.69
C ARG A 85 16.59 -6.63 10.58
N TYR A 86 16.14 -6.60 9.33
CA TYR A 86 16.94 -6.10 8.22
C TYR A 86 17.26 -4.60 8.38
N ILE A 87 16.29 -3.77 8.77
CA ILE A 87 16.53 -2.35 9.06
C ILE A 87 17.53 -2.15 10.20
N GLU A 88 17.43 -2.91 11.29
CA GLU A 88 18.41 -2.86 12.39
C GLU A 88 19.82 -3.25 11.93
N SER A 89 19.93 -4.18 10.98
CA SER A 89 21.24 -4.54 10.42
C SER A 89 21.88 -3.39 9.62
N LEU A 90 21.10 -2.41 9.15
CA LEU A 90 21.63 -1.23 8.48
C LEU A 90 22.48 -0.38 9.42
N GLU A 91 22.12 -0.24 10.70
CA GLU A 91 22.93 0.47 11.71
C GLU A 91 24.32 -0.15 11.89
N GLN A 92 24.49 -1.44 11.56
CA GLN A 92 25.77 -2.15 11.66
C GLN A 92 26.66 -1.96 10.42
N THR A 93 26.14 -1.35 9.36
CA THR A 93 26.91 -1.11 8.13
C THR A 93 27.91 0.04 8.35
N LYS A 94 29.06 -0.04 7.67
CA LYS A 94 30.09 1.01 7.73
C LYS A 94 29.52 2.40 7.44
N ALA A 95 28.66 2.53 6.42
CA ALA A 95 28.09 3.82 6.04
C ALA A 95 27.23 4.44 7.16
N PHE A 96 26.42 3.62 7.85
CA PHE A 96 25.59 4.11 8.96
C PHE A 96 26.45 4.42 10.20
N GLN A 97 27.44 3.57 10.51
CA GLN A 97 28.36 3.79 11.63
C GLN A 97 29.23 5.05 11.43
N ASP A 98 29.76 5.27 10.23
CA ASP A 98 30.54 6.46 9.87
C ASP A 98 29.72 7.77 10.04
N HIS A 99 28.38 7.66 10.01
CA HIS A 99 27.44 8.77 10.22
C HIS A 99 26.72 8.74 11.58
N LEU A 100 27.13 7.87 12.51
CA LEU A 100 26.51 7.71 13.83
C LEU A 100 24.99 7.50 13.75
N ALA A 101 24.51 6.83 12.70
CA ALA A 101 23.09 6.63 12.47
C ALA A 101 22.52 5.61 13.46
N GLU A 102 21.42 5.98 14.09
CA GLU A 102 20.63 5.13 14.98
C GLU A 102 19.13 5.20 14.64
N ILE A 103 18.39 4.15 14.97
CA ILE A 103 16.93 4.13 14.87
C ILE A 103 16.38 5.06 15.95
N ALA A 104 15.74 6.14 15.49
CA ALA A 104 15.03 7.08 16.35
C ALA A 104 13.99 6.35 17.22
N ARG A 105 14.06 6.56 18.53
CA ARG A 105 13.15 5.95 19.49
C ARG A 105 12.01 6.91 19.78
N ILE A 106 10.83 6.64 19.22
CA ILE A 106 9.60 7.33 19.64
C ILE A 106 9.01 6.57 20.83
N PRO A 107 8.85 7.19 22.02
CA PRO A 107 8.35 6.52 23.21
C PRO A 107 6.89 6.11 23.05
N ILE A 108 6.57 4.89 23.46
CA ILE A 108 5.22 4.34 23.47
C ILE A 108 5.00 3.70 24.84
N LYS A 109 4.16 4.32 25.67
CA LYS A 109 4.02 3.97 27.09
C LYS A 109 3.80 2.48 27.32
N GLU A 110 2.96 1.84 26.51
CA GLU A 110 2.66 0.42 26.61
C GLU A 110 3.83 -0.47 26.18
N CYS A 111 4.56 -0.09 25.13
CA CYS A 111 5.68 -0.88 24.62
C CYS A 111 6.95 -0.67 25.45
N ASP A 112 7.14 0.50 26.05
CA ASP A 112 8.29 0.81 26.90
C ASP A 112 8.24 0.10 28.28
N GLN A 113 7.14 -0.59 28.60
CA GLN A 113 7.06 -1.52 29.74
C GLN A 113 7.76 -2.85 29.48
N ILE A 114 8.06 -3.17 28.21
CA ILE A 114 8.76 -4.40 27.83
C ILE A 114 10.24 -4.21 28.17
N GLU A 115 10.75 -5.05 29.08
CA GLU A 115 12.09 -4.94 29.65
C GLU A 115 13.20 -4.92 28.59
N ASN A 116 13.07 -5.79 27.58
CA ASN A 116 14.05 -5.92 26.52
C ASN A 116 13.72 -5.00 25.35
N TYR A 117 14.30 -3.80 25.34
CA TYR A 117 14.25 -2.88 24.20
C TYR A 117 14.73 -3.59 22.91
N ARG A 118 14.00 -3.38 21.81
CA ARG A 118 14.23 -4.02 20.49
C ARG A 118 14.09 -5.54 20.45
N SER A 119 13.55 -6.16 21.50
CA SER A 119 13.09 -7.55 21.43
C SER A 119 11.98 -7.73 20.38
N GLU A 120 11.71 -8.97 19.98
CA GLU A 120 10.59 -9.22 19.06
C GLU A 120 9.25 -8.81 19.67
N GLU A 121 9.08 -9.01 20.98
CA GLU A 121 7.89 -8.56 21.72
C GLU A 121 7.74 -7.03 21.66
N TYR A 122 8.82 -6.29 21.88
CA TYR A 122 8.85 -4.83 21.74
C TYR A 122 8.42 -4.40 20.34
N TRP A 123 9.02 -4.99 19.30
CA TRP A 123 8.69 -4.61 17.92
C TRP A 123 7.28 -5.00 17.48
N ARG A 124 6.75 -6.11 17.98
CA ARG A 124 5.33 -6.49 17.78
C ARG A 124 4.38 -5.49 18.42
N CYS A 125 4.71 -4.98 19.62
CA CYS A 125 3.95 -3.90 20.24
C CYS A 125 4.05 -2.61 19.39
N TYR A 126 5.28 -2.22 19.06
CA TYR A 126 5.58 -0.99 18.32
C TYR A 126 4.88 -0.93 16.95
N ALA A 127 4.85 -2.05 16.23
CA ALA A 127 4.20 -2.15 14.92
C ALA A 127 2.72 -1.77 14.95
N LYS A 128 2.02 -1.96 16.07
CA LYS A 128 0.59 -1.58 16.19
C LYS A 128 0.36 -0.07 16.08
N TYR A 129 1.37 0.74 16.42
CA TYR A 129 1.27 2.20 16.44
C TYR A 129 1.78 2.85 15.15
N PHE A 130 2.70 2.20 14.45
CA PHE A 130 3.37 2.75 13.26
C PHE A 130 3.06 2.02 11.96
N THR A 131 2.22 0.97 11.99
CA THR A 131 1.66 0.40 10.76
C THR A 131 0.65 1.38 10.17
N VAL A 132 0.93 1.86 8.97
CA VAL A 132 0.07 2.76 8.20
C VAL A 132 -0.26 2.16 6.85
N THR A 133 -1.31 2.66 6.21
CA THR A 133 -1.62 2.24 4.84
C THR A 133 -0.58 2.80 3.86
N CYS A 134 -0.25 2.02 2.82
CA CYS A 134 0.52 2.49 1.68
C CYS A 134 -0.38 3.04 0.56
N TYR A 135 -1.69 3.19 0.81
CA TYR A 135 -2.69 3.69 -0.15
C TYR A 135 -2.78 2.85 -1.44
N HIS A 136 -2.55 1.54 -1.32
CA HIS A 136 -2.62 0.55 -2.40
C HIS A 136 -3.81 -0.40 -2.23
N GLN A 137 -5.00 0.14 -1.92
CA GLN A 137 -6.22 -0.68 -1.79
C GLN A 137 -6.58 -1.29 -3.14
N SER A 138 -6.86 -2.60 -3.16
CA SER A 138 -7.18 -3.37 -4.36
C SER A 138 -8.03 -4.59 -4.04
N GLY A 139 -8.59 -5.25 -5.05
CA GLY A 139 -9.21 -6.58 -4.92
C GLY A 139 -10.65 -6.61 -4.39
N THR A 140 -11.31 -5.47 -4.18
CA THR A 140 -12.71 -5.42 -3.73
C THR A 140 -13.73 -5.84 -4.80
N VAL A 141 -13.33 -5.87 -6.07
CA VAL A 141 -14.16 -6.31 -7.22
C VAL A 141 -13.34 -7.28 -8.08
N LYS A 142 -12.81 -8.33 -7.44
CA LYS A 142 -11.84 -9.30 -7.98
C LYS A 142 -12.16 -9.73 -9.42
N MET A 143 -11.18 -9.62 -10.31
CA MET A 143 -11.22 -10.23 -11.64
C MET A 143 -10.96 -11.73 -11.55
N GLY A 144 -11.75 -12.54 -12.26
CA GLY A 144 -11.56 -13.98 -12.30
C GLY A 144 -12.46 -14.68 -13.31
N PRO A 145 -12.27 -15.99 -13.51
CA PRO A 145 -13.16 -16.79 -14.35
C PRO A 145 -14.56 -16.90 -13.73
N ASP A 146 -15.55 -17.29 -14.53
CA ASP A 146 -16.95 -17.44 -14.12
C ASP A 146 -17.18 -18.54 -13.07
N TYR A 147 -16.29 -19.54 -13.01
CA TYR A 147 -16.32 -20.59 -12.00
C TYR A 147 -15.64 -20.20 -10.67
N ASP A 148 -14.99 -19.02 -10.58
CA ASP A 148 -14.49 -18.50 -9.31
C ASP A 148 -15.62 -17.74 -8.60
N ASN A 149 -16.16 -18.34 -7.54
CA ASN A 149 -17.28 -17.76 -6.78
C ASN A 149 -16.96 -16.42 -6.10
N GLU A 150 -15.68 -16.05 -5.97
CA GLU A 150 -15.26 -14.75 -5.45
C GLU A 150 -15.04 -13.70 -6.55
N ALA A 151 -15.04 -14.10 -7.83
CA ALA A 151 -14.85 -13.19 -8.93
C ALA A 151 -16.09 -12.32 -9.14
N CYS A 152 -15.88 -11.01 -9.32
CA CYS A 152 -16.93 -10.04 -9.63
C CYS A 152 -16.92 -9.64 -11.10
N VAL A 153 -15.74 -9.61 -11.74
CA VAL A 153 -15.60 -9.28 -13.16
C VAL A 153 -14.84 -10.37 -13.93
N SER A 154 -15.17 -10.51 -15.20
CA SER A 154 -14.46 -11.35 -16.17
C SER A 154 -13.11 -10.75 -16.59
N GLN A 155 -12.34 -11.50 -17.37
CA GLN A 155 -11.07 -11.04 -17.96
C GLN A 155 -11.23 -9.83 -18.92
N ARG A 156 -12.45 -9.56 -19.41
CA ARG A 156 -12.78 -8.36 -20.20
C ARG A 156 -13.36 -7.22 -19.34
N LEU A 157 -13.20 -7.34 -18.01
CA LEU A 157 -13.63 -6.39 -17.00
C LEU A 157 -15.16 -6.20 -16.89
N LYS A 158 -15.94 -7.05 -17.58
CA LYS A 158 -17.41 -7.06 -17.48
C LYS A 158 -17.84 -7.70 -16.18
N VAL A 159 -18.78 -7.06 -15.48
CA VAL A 159 -19.38 -7.61 -14.26
C VAL A 159 -20.14 -8.89 -14.60
N HIS A 160 -19.90 -9.96 -13.85
CA HIS A 160 -20.56 -11.25 -14.09
C HIS A 160 -22.08 -11.10 -13.99
N GLY A 161 -22.80 -11.64 -14.98
CA GLY A 161 -24.26 -11.54 -15.07
C GLY A 161 -24.80 -10.22 -15.66
N LEU A 162 -23.93 -9.29 -16.08
CA LEU A 162 -24.32 -8.00 -16.68
C LEU A 162 -23.55 -7.73 -17.98
N GLU A 163 -24.25 -7.30 -19.04
CA GLU A 163 -23.63 -7.13 -20.36
C GLU A 163 -22.93 -5.77 -20.56
N ASN A 164 -23.50 -4.71 -19.99
CA ASN A 164 -23.13 -3.32 -20.29
C ASN A 164 -22.49 -2.59 -19.09
N LEU A 165 -21.88 -3.32 -18.17
CA LEU A 165 -21.22 -2.76 -16.99
C LEU A 165 -19.80 -3.33 -16.83
N ARG A 166 -18.84 -2.43 -16.61
CA ARG A 166 -17.44 -2.76 -16.32
C ARG A 166 -16.94 -2.05 -15.08
N VAL A 167 -15.90 -2.62 -14.45
CA VAL A 167 -15.10 -1.96 -13.42
C VAL A 167 -13.65 -1.93 -13.89
N ALA A 168 -13.02 -0.77 -13.87
CA ALA A 168 -11.72 -0.52 -14.51
C ALA A 168 -10.78 0.31 -13.62
N ASP A 169 -10.54 -0.17 -12.41
CA ASP A 169 -9.61 0.44 -11.45
C ASP A 169 -8.87 -0.64 -10.65
N ALA A 170 -8.12 -0.27 -9.61
CA ALA A 170 -7.36 -1.23 -8.80
C ALA A 170 -8.22 -2.29 -8.07
N SER A 171 -9.52 -2.07 -7.92
CA SER A 171 -10.41 -3.03 -7.26
C SER A 171 -10.48 -4.37 -7.98
N ILE A 172 -10.20 -4.42 -9.29
CA ILE A 172 -10.26 -5.66 -10.07
C ILE A 172 -9.01 -6.53 -9.95
N MET A 173 -7.91 -6.00 -9.38
CA MET A 173 -6.68 -6.77 -9.21
C MET A 173 -6.93 -7.97 -8.28
N PRO A 174 -6.71 -9.22 -8.73
CA PRO A 174 -6.97 -10.40 -7.88
C PRO A 174 -6.08 -10.48 -6.65
N ALA A 175 -4.89 -9.90 -6.76
CA ALA A 175 -3.98 -9.61 -5.66
C ALA A 175 -3.26 -8.29 -5.97
N VAL A 176 -2.83 -7.57 -4.93
CA VAL A 176 -2.02 -6.36 -5.11
C VAL A 176 -0.71 -6.70 -5.83
N VAL A 177 -0.27 -5.82 -6.71
CA VAL A 177 0.99 -5.96 -7.45
C VAL A 177 2.20 -5.71 -6.53
N SER A 178 3.35 -6.30 -6.86
CA SER A 178 4.62 -6.11 -6.13
C SER A 178 5.29 -4.76 -6.44
N ALA A 179 4.51 -3.69 -6.54
CA ALA A 179 4.93 -2.35 -6.90
C ALA A 179 3.88 -1.32 -6.44
N ASN A 180 4.17 -0.03 -6.64
CA ASN A 180 3.16 1.00 -6.47
C ASN A 180 2.03 0.80 -7.49
N THR A 181 0.78 0.91 -7.04
CA THR A 181 -0.39 0.49 -7.84
C THR A 181 -0.71 1.43 -9.00
N ASN A 182 -0.19 2.67 -9.00
CA ASN A 182 -0.51 3.68 -10.01
C ASN A 182 -0.34 3.18 -11.45
N ALA A 183 0.83 2.65 -11.79
CA ALA A 183 1.10 2.17 -13.16
C ALA A 183 0.17 1.01 -13.55
N ALA A 184 -0.09 0.09 -12.62
CA ALA A 184 -1.01 -1.02 -12.85
C ALA A 184 -2.47 -0.53 -13.03
N THR A 185 -2.91 0.48 -12.28
CA THR A 185 -4.23 1.09 -12.42
C THR A 185 -4.37 1.82 -13.76
N VAL A 186 -3.36 2.57 -14.20
CA VAL A 186 -3.34 3.20 -15.54
C VAL A 186 -3.48 2.13 -16.63
N MET A 187 -2.71 1.05 -16.53
CA MET A 187 -2.78 -0.07 -17.49
C MET A 187 -4.16 -0.75 -17.53
N ILE A 188 -4.85 -0.87 -16.40
CA ILE A 188 -6.22 -1.38 -16.34
C ILE A 188 -7.18 -0.43 -17.09
N GLY A 189 -7.02 0.89 -16.89
CA GLY A 189 -7.78 1.91 -17.63
C GLY A 189 -7.57 1.84 -19.14
N GLU A 190 -6.31 1.76 -19.58
CA GLU A 190 -5.94 1.62 -21.00
C GLU A 190 -6.53 0.34 -21.61
N ARG A 191 -6.49 -0.78 -20.88
CA ARG A 191 -7.11 -2.03 -21.33
C ARG A 191 -8.63 -1.93 -21.41
N ALA A 192 -9.27 -1.26 -20.46
CA ALA A 192 -10.71 -1.05 -20.49
C ALA A 192 -11.13 -0.22 -21.71
N ALA A 193 -10.41 0.85 -22.05
CA ALA A 193 -10.67 1.66 -23.24
C ALA A 193 -10.59 0.82 -24.53
N HIS A 194 -9.57 -0.02 -24.64
CA HIS A 194 -9.42 -0.93 -25.78
C HIS A 194 -10.57 -1.94 -25.88
N PHE A 195 -10.96 -2.59 -24.77
CA PHE A 195 -12.10 -3.53 -24.78
C PHE A 195 -13.42 -2.86 -25.14
N ILE A 196 -13.62 -1.60 -24.75
CA ILE A 196 -14.79 -0.82 -25.13
C ILE A 196 -14.79 -0.53 -26.64
N GLN A 197 -13.63 -0.20 -27.21
CA GLN A 197 -13.49 0.03 -28.64
C GLN A 197 -13.76 -1.24 -29.47
N GLU A 198 -13.17 -2.38 -29.09
CA GLU A 198 -13.41 -3.68 -29.75
C GLU A 198 -14.90 -4.03 -29.76
N ASP A 199 -15.55 -3.94 -28.59
CA ASP A 199 -16.98 -4.24 -28.45
C ASP A 199 -17.86 -3.27 -29.26
N TYR A 200 -17.49 -1.97 -29.33
CA TYR A 200 -18.23 -0.97 -30.10
C TYR A 200 -18.13 -1.22 -31.61
N GLN A 201 -16.96 -1.63 -32.10
CA GLN A 201 -16.72 -1.92 -33.51
C GLN A 201 -17.29 -3.29 -33.95
N GLY A 202 -17.77 -4.10 -33.00
CA GLY A 202 -18.22 -5.47 -33.28
C GLY A 202 -17.05 -6.40 -33.65
N GLU A 203 -15.82 -6.02 -33.31
CA GLU A 203 -14.64 -6.83 -33.58
C GLU A 203 -14.60 -7.99 -32.58
N ALA A 204 -14.61 -9.22 -33.10
CA ALA A 204 -14.35 -10.40 -32.29
C ALA A 204 -12.89 -10.38 -31.80
N VAL A 205 -12.69 -10.84 -30.56
CA VAL A 205 -11.37 -10.96 -29.92
C VAL A 205 -10.37 -11.62 -30.88
N GLY A 206 -9.30 -10.90 -31.25
CA GLY A 206 -8.23 -11.43 -32.08
C GLY A 206 -8.42 -11.30 -33.60
N ALA A 207 -9.42 -10.57 -34.09
CA ALA A 207 -9.64 -10.38 -35.54
C ALA A 207 -8.42 -9.81 -36.29
N ASN A 208 -7.58 -9.02 -35.62
CA ASN A 208 -6.40 -8.41 -36.24
C ASN A 208 -5.05 -9.04 -35.86
N GLY A 209 -5.00 -10.07 -34.99
CA GLY A 209 -3.76 -10.80 -34.64
C GLY A 209 -2.60 -9.97 -34.07
N GLY A 210 -2.73 -8.64 -33.99
CA GLY A 210 -1.73 -7.73 -33.49
C GLY A 210 -1.69 -7.79 -31.96
N LEU A 211 -0.49 -7.94 -31.40
CA LEU A 211 -0.27 -7.67 -29.99
C LEU A 211 -0.75 -6.25 -29.70
N TRP A 212 -1.67 -6.11 -28.74
CA TRP A 212 -2.01 -4.81 -28.19
C TRP A 212 -0.72 -4.13 -27.73
N VAL A 213 -0.40 -2.98 -28.32
CA VAL A 213 0.74 -2.15 -27.92
C VAL A 213 0.16 -1.00 -27.10
N PRO A 214 0.52 -0.84 -25.82
CA PRO A 214 0.13 0.34 -25.07
C PRO A 214 0.60 1.58 -25.82
N HIS A 215 -0.32 2.50 -26.14
CA HIS A 215 0.02 3.84 -26.62
C HIS A 215 0.52 4.71 -25.45
N MET A 216 1.46 4.20 -24.66
CA MET A 216 2.24 5.03 -23.74
C MET A 216 3.34 5.71 -24.55
N HIS A 217 2.95 6.67 -25.38
CA HIS A 217 3.92 7.57 -26.00
C HIS A 217 4.55 8.42 -24.89
N ALA A 218 5.83 8.16 -24.61
CA ALA A 218 6.68 9.04 -23.82
C ALA A 218 7.13 10.28 -24.62
N ASP A 219 6.61 10.45 -25.85
CA ASP A 219 7.09 11.42 -26.83
C ASP A 219 6.43 12.82 -26.69
N GLU A 220 5.59 13.04 -25.67
CA GLU A 220 4.94 14.34 -25.38
C GLU A 220 5.24 14.90 -23.97
N PHE A 221 6.46 14.70 -23.45
CA PHE A 221 6.99 15.44 -22.30
C PHE A 221 8.32 16.13 -22.61
#